data_AF-A0A7C4LG43-F1
#
_entry.id   AF-A0A7C4LG43-F1
#
_cell.length_a   1.000
_cell.length_b   1.000
_cell.length_c   1.000
_cell.angle_alpha   90.00
_cell.angle_beta   90.00
_cell.angle_gamma   90.00
#
_symmetry.space_group_name_H-M   'P 1'
#
loop_
_entity.id
_entity.type
_entity.pdbx_description
1 polymer ?
#
loop_
_entity_poly.entity_id
_entity_poly.type
_entity_poly.pdbx_seq_one_letter_code
_entity_poly.pdbx_strand_id
1 'polypeptide(L)'
;MATRVGLTYAWRDETTYVIIADENYRPGIGDILYVKVGSDYVLLQVSGFEGEIPIATTSFLAREGASQYSYGVEKAMLAKTKPLFEIREVRSGSDAKKVVMRPSQPPPLDVPVYLLRGGDDESESIMSLLSSKIPKSEEDAVPYRVA
;
A
#
# COMPACT_ATOMS: atom_id res chain seq x y z
N MET A 1 1.66 -14.88 9.61
CA MET A 1 2.02 -14.81 8.18
C MET A 1 1.46 -13.52 7.61
N ALA A 2 2.25 -12.78 6.81
CA ALA A 2 1.82 -11.53 6.19
C ALA A 2 0.57 -11.74 5.33
N THR A 3 -0.39 -10.81 5.42
CA THR A 3 -1.66 -10.90 4.69
C THR A 3 -1.55 -10.14 3.39
N ARG A 4 -1.38 -10.87 2.28
CA ARG A 4 -1.38 -10.28 0.94
C ARG A 4 -2.80 -9.88 0.59
N VAL A 5 -3.00 -8.59 0.34
CA VAL A 5 -4.31 -8.03 0.01
C VAL A 5 -4.46 -7.69 -1.47
N GLY A 6 -3.36 -7.52 -2.19
CA GLY A 6 -3.42 -7.00 -3.54
C GLY A 6 -2.10 -6.90 -4.28
N LEU A 7 -2.12 -6.05 -5.30
CA LEU A 7 -1.01 -5.70 -6.18
C LEU A 7 -1.03 -4.19 -6.46
N THR A 8 0.14 -3.57 -6.54
CA THR A 8 0.24 -2.21 -7.09
C THR A 8 -0.12 -2.22 -8.57
N TYR A 9 -0.93 -1.26 -9.00
CA TYR A 9 -1.51 -1.25 -10.35
C TYR A 9 -1.12 -0.02 -11.17
N ALA A 10 -1.18 1.17 -10.55
CA ALA A 10 -0.85 2.41 -11.24
C ALA A 10 -0.38 3.47 -10.25
N TRP A 11 0.29 4.50 -10.77
CA TRP A 11 0.53 5.75 -10.03
C TRP A 11 0.02 6.92 -10.84
N ARG A 12 -0.60 7.86 -10.15
CA ARG A 12 -0.96 9.17 -10.70
C ARG A 12 -0.69 10.21 -9.62
N ASP A 13 0.16 11.16 -9.95
CA ASP A 13 0.64 12.18 -9.02
C ASP A 13 1.23 11.52 -7.75
N GLU A 14 0.76 11.88 -6.57
CA GLU A 14 1.16 11.29 -5.29
C GLU A 14 0.31 10.07 -4.87
N THR A 15 -0.56 9.58 -5.76
CA THR A 15 -1.48 8.46 -5.45
C THR A 15 -1.00 7.16 -6.08
N THR A 16 -0.82 6.14 -5.26
CA THR A 16 -0.63 4.75 -5.69
C THR A 16 -1.96 4.01 -5.64
N TYR A 17 -2.32 3.38 -6.75
CA TYR A 17 -3.52 2.55 -6.88
C TYR A 17 -3.14 1.09 -6.63
N VAL A 18 -3.91 0.43 -5.79
CA VAL A 18 -3.75 -0.98 -5.45
C VAL A 18 -5.00 -1.74 -5.86
N ILE A 19 -4.85 -2.75 -6.71
CA ILE A 19 -5.93 -3.73 -6.96
C ILE A 19 -6.02 -4.64 -5.75
N ILE A 20 -7.18 -4.69 -5.13
CA ILE A 20 -7.49 -5.61 -4.04
C ILE A 20 -7.90 -6.94 -4.65
N ALA A 21 -7.14 -7.98 -4.33
CA ALA A 21 -7.35 -9.34 -4.83
C ALA A 21 -7.81 -10.31 -3.72
N ASP A 22 -7.73 -9.91 -2.45
CA ASP A 22 -8.25 -10.69 -1.32
C ASP A 22 -9.71 -10.35 -1.06
N GLU A 23 -10.61 -11.32 -1.29
CA GLU A 23 -12.05 -11.18 -1.08
C GLU A 23 -12.43 -10.93 0.40
N ASN A 24 -11.55 -11.29 1.33
CA ASN A 24 -11.78 -11.11 2.77
C ASN A 24 -11.30 -9.74 3.27
N TYR A 25 -10.57 -8.99 2.43
CA TYR A 25 -10.09 -7.66 2.78
C TYR A 25 -10.95 -6.58 2.12
N ARG A 26 -11.45 -5.66 2.94
CA ARG A 26 -12.10 -4.43 2.48
C ARG A 26 -11.26 -3.25 2.95
N PRO A 27 -10.73 -2.40 2.05
CA PRO A 27 -9.92 -1.26 2.43
C PRO A 27 -10.70 -0.27 3.30
N GLY A 28 -10.17 0.01 4.49
CA GLY A 28 -10.58 1.12 5.33
C GLY A 28 -9.73 2.36 5.06
N ILE A 29 -10.34 3.56 5.11
CA ILE A 29 -9.55 4.79 5.12
C ILE A 29 -8.69 4.81 6.39
N GLY A 30 -7.39 5.04 6.23
CA GLY A 30 -6.42 5.02 7.33
C GLY A 30 -5.69 3.69 7.49
N ASP A 31 -6.14 2.62 6.82
CA ASP A 31 -5.40 1.35 6.77
C ASP A 31 -3.98 1.61 6.25
N ILE A 32 -3.01 0.96 6.88
CA ILE A 32 -1.62 0.98 6.42
C ILE A 32 -1.35 -0.32 5.68
N LEU A 33 -0.98 -0.17 4.42
CA LEU A 33 -0.48 -1.24 3.58
C LEU A 33 1.04 -1.10 3.45
N TYR A 34 1.70 -2.17 3.05
CA TYR A 34 3.10 -2.11 2.69
C TYR A 34 3.43 -2.94 1.46
N VAL A 35 4.47 -2.50 0.76
CA VAL A 35 5.10 -3.21 -0.35
C VAL A 35 6.52 -3.55 0.06
N LYS A 36 6.97 -4.75 -0.31
CA LYS A 36 8.35 -5.18 -0.12
C LYS A 36 9.13 -5.07 -1.43
N VAL A 37 10.21 -4.30 -1.44
CA VAL A 37 11.09 -4.09 -2.59
C VAL A 37 12.50 -4.55 -2.19
N GLY A 38 12.81 -5.82 -2.45
CA GLY A 38 14.05 -6.42 -1.94
C GLY A 38 14.06 -6.49 -0.42
N SER A 39 15.01 -5.79 0.22
CA SER A 39 15.13 -5.64 1.68
C SER A 39 14.28 -4.50 2.25
N ASP A 40 13.76 -3.64 1.38
CA ASP A 40 13.15 -2.37 1.75
C ASP A 40 11.63 -2.47 1.77
N TYR A 41 11.00 -1.56 2.51
CA TYR A 41 9.55 -1.48 2.62
C TYR A 41 9.06 -0.08 2.27
N VAL A 42 7.98 0.00 1.49
CA VAL A 42 7.25 1.25 1.26
C VAL A 42 5.89 1.12 1.92
N LEU A 43 5.61 2.01 2.87
CA LEU A 43 4.34 2.08 3.58
C LEU A 43 3.38 3.00 2.84
N LEU A 44 2.15 2.54 2.68
CA LEU A 44 1.09 3.17 1.92
C LEU A 44 -0.14 3.34 2.82
N GLN A 45 -0.60 4.56 3.02
CA GLN A 45 -1.85 4.81 3.74
C GLN A 45 -3.02 4.86 2.77
N VAL A 46 -4.06 4.07 3.02
CA VAL A 46 -5.31 4.11 2.26
C VAL A 46 -6.02 5.43 2.51
N SER A 47 -6.21 6.21 1.44
CA SER A 47 -6.91 7.50 1.47
C SER A 47 -8.32 7.43 0.86
N GLY A 48 -8.66 6.34 0.20
CA GLY A 48 -9.97 6.11 -0.40
C GLY A 48 -9.98 4.80 -1.19
N PHE A 49 -11.13 4.45 -1.74
CA PHE A 49 -11.28 3.28 -2.59
C PHE A 49 -12.38 3.50 -3.63
N GLU A 50 -12.26 2.81 -4.75
CA GLU A 50 -13.20 2.82 -5.86
C GLU A 50 -13.61 1.37 -6.15
N GLY A 51 -14.90 1.15 -6.35
CA GLY A 51 -15.39 -0.11 -6.92
C GLY A 51 -15.43 0.04 -8.42
N GLU A 52 -14.55 -0.63 -9.14
CA GLU A 52 -14.67 -0.77 -10.59
C GLU A 52 -15.53 -2.00 -10.89
N ILE A 53 -16.54 -1.83 -11.72
CA ILE A 53 -17.15 -2.94 -12.44
C ILE A 53 -16.25 -3.14 -13.66
N PRO A 54 -15.51 -4.26 -13.80
CA PRO A 54 -14.80 -4.54 -15.03
C PRO A 54 -15.85 -4.69 -16.12
N ILE A 55 -15.98 -3.65 -16.92
CA ILE A 55 -16.85 -3.65 -18.08
C ILE A 55 -16.13 -4.46 -19.16
N ALA A 56 -16.16 -5.78 -19.06
CA ALA A 56 -15.93 -6.60 -20.23
C ALA A 56 -17.07 -6.27 -21.20
N THR A 57 -16.76 -5.63 -22.33
CA THR A 57 -17.74 -5.27 -23.37
C THR A 57 -18.47 -6.50 -23.95
N THR A 58 -17.99 -7.72 -23.67
CA THR A 58 -18.67 -8.99 -23.95
C THR A 58 -19.89 -9.26 -23.07
N SER A 59 -20.00 -8.61 -21.91
CA SER A 59 -21.13 -8.77 -20.97
C SER A 59 -22.39 -8.01 -21.39
N PHE A 60 -22.32 -7.18 -22.44
CA PHE A 60 -23.45 -6.40 -22.96
C PHE A 60 -24.17 -7.01 -24.15
N LEU A 61 -23.73 -8.16 -24.68
CA LEU A 61 -24.50 -8.86 -25.71
C LEU A 61 -25.65 -9.60 -25.07
N ALA A 62 -26.70 -8.82 -24.75
CA ALA A 62 -28.04 -9.28 -24.51
C ALA A 62 -28.43 -10.29 -25.58
N ARG A 63 -28.55 -11.57 -25.19
CA ARG A 63 -29.42 -12.48 -25.92
C ARG A 63 -30.84 -12.03 -25.57
N GLU A 64 -31.57 -11.54 -26.57
CA GLU A 64 -32.99 -11.26 -26.44
C GLU A 64 -33.70 -12.47 -25.80
N GLY A 65 -34.32 -12.26 -24.63
CA GLY A 65 -35.16 -13.28 -23.98
C GLY A 65 -34.70 -13.82 -22.62
N ALA A 66 -33.55 -13.41 -22.07
CA ALA A 66 -33.14 -13.87 -20.73
C ALA A 66 -33.73 -12.98 -19.61
N SER A 67 -34.85 -13.40 -19.02
CA SER A 67 -35.28 -12.90 -17.71
C SER A 67 -34.32 -13.44 -16.65
N GLN A 68 -33.77 -12.56 -15.83
CA GLN A 68 -32.73 -12.79 -14.80
C GLN A 68 -31.31 -12.68 -15.36
N TYR A 69 -30.81 -11.45 -15.33
CA TYR A 69 -29.38 -11.21 -15.37
C TYR A 69 -28.76 -11.66 -14.03
N SER A 70 -28.37 -12.92 -13.92
CA SER A 70 -27.41 -13.36 -12.91
C SER A 70 -26.02 -12.89 -13.35
N TYR A 71 -25.74 -11.60 -13.20
CA TYR A 71 -24.42 -11.06 -13.45
C TYR A 71 -23.47 -11.55 -12.34
N GLY A 72 -22.51 -12.40 -12.70
CA GLY A 72 -21.26 -12.53 -11.95
C GLY A 72 -20.44 -11.25 -12.16
N VAL A 73 -20.85 -10.15 -11.53
CA VAL A 73 -20.07 -8.91 -11.53
C VAL A 73 -18.88 -9.12 -10.60
N GLU A 74 -17.77 -9.61 -11.13
CA GLU A 74 -16.49 -9.59 -10.41
C GLU A 74 -16.08 -8.12 -10.23
N LYS A 75 -16.55 -7.44 -9.19
CA LYS A 75 -16.17 -6.05 -8.93
C LYS A 75 -14.70 -6.01 -8.53
N ALA A 76 -13.86 -5.42 -9.36
CA ALA A 76 -12.48 -5.12 -9.00
C ALA A 76 -12.50 -3.94 -8.02
N MET A 77 -11.93 -4.12 -6.84
CA MET A 77 -11.83 -3.04 -5.85
C MET A 77 -10.45 -2.41 -5.95
N LEU A 78 -10.40 -1.10 -6.16
CA LEU A 78 -9.17 -0.32 -6.20
C LEU A 78 -9.04 0.50 -4.92
N ALA A 79 -7.97 0.32 -4.17
CA ALA A 79 -7.61 1.22 -3.09
C ALA A 79 -6.72 2.35 -3.62
N LYS A 80 -7.08 3.59 -3.27
CA LYS A 80 -6.22 4.76 -3.45
C LYS A 80 -5.37 4.92 -2.20
N THR A 81 -4.07 4.96 -2.40
CA THR A 81 -3.12 5.06 -1.30
C THR A 81 -2.12 6.18 -1.52
N LYS A 82 -1.56 6.70 -0.43
CA LYS A 82 -0.45 7.66 -0.46
C LYS A 82 0.76 7.08 0.25
N PRO A 83 1.97 7.22 -0.32
CA PRO A 83 3.19 6.84 0.38
C PRO A 83 3.35 7.63 1.69
N LEU A 84 3.62 6.92 2.78
CA LEU A 84 3.81 7.49 4.12
C LEU A 84 5.29 7.54 4.47
N PHE A 85 5.94 6.37 4.53
CA PHE A 85 7.35 6.20 4.85
C PHE A 85 7.97 5.10 4.01
N GLU A 86 9.27 5.19 3.80
CA GLU A 86 10.11 4.12 3.27
C GLU A 86 11.07 3.67 4.37
N ILE A 87 11.18 2.36 4.55
CA ILE A 87 12.16 1.73 5.41
C ILE A 87 13.22 1.12 4.50
N ARG A 88 14.40 1.74 4.46
CA ARG A 88 15.49 1.33 3.58
C ARG A 88 16.67 0.79 4.37
N GLU A 89 17.27 -0.29 3.89
CA GLU A 89 18.57 -0.73 4.39
C GLU A 89 19.67 0.19 3.83
N VAL A 90 20.31 0.94 4.72
CA VAL A 90 21.47 1.78 4.39
C VAL A 90 22.71 1.13 4.98
N ARG A 91 23.72 0.91 4.13
CA ARG A 91 25.02 0.39 4.57
C ARG A 91 25.96 1.55 4.89
N SER A 92 26.54 1.52 6.08
CA SER A 92 27.62 2.41 6.48
C SER A 92 28.81 1.56 6.93
N GLY A 93 29.80 1.42 6.06
CA GLY A 93 30.90 0.47 6.26
C GLY A 93 30.44 -0.99 6.23
N SER A 94 30.72 -1.75 7.30
CA SER A 94 30.30 -3.14 7.47
C SER A 94 28.92 -3.32 8.11
N ASP A 95 28.32 -2.25 8.63
CA ASP A 95 27.02 -2.30 9.31
C ASP A 95 25.88 -1.94 8.35
N ALA A 96 24.88 -2.82 8.28
CA ALA A 96 23.59 -2.55 7.66
C ALA A 96 22.62 -2.03 8.72
N LYS A 97 22.04 -0.84 8.50
CA LYS A 97 21.03 -0.26 9.38
C LYS A 97 19.78 0.08 8.59
N LYS A 98 18.62 -0.22 9.16
CA LYS A 98 17.34 0.21 8.60
C LYS A 98 17.05 1.64 9.03
N VAL A 99 16.75 2.50 8.08
CA VAL A 99 16.42 3.91 8.30
C VAL A 99 15.01 4.16 7.78
N VAL A 100 14.22 4.92 8.53
CA VAL A 100 12.90 5.38 8.12
C VAL A 100 13.06 6.75 7.47
N MET A 101 12.58 6.92 6.25
CA MET A 101 12.68 8.16 5.49
C MET A 101 11.42 8.43 4.67
N ARG A 102 11.32 9.64 4.12
CA ARG A 102 10.24 9.97 3.20
C ARG A 102 10.45 9.20 1.87
N PRO A 103 9.41 8.57 1.30
CA PRO A 103 9.52 7.91 0.00
C PRO A 103 9.90 8.93 -1.08
N SER A 104 10.94 8.63 -1.85
CA SER A 104 11.38 9.49 -2.97
C SER A 104 10.79 9.04 -4.31
N GLN A 105 10.30 7.80 -4.38
CA GLN A 105 9.72 7.19 -5.58
C GLN A 105 8.47 6.39 -5.20
N PRO A 106 7.49 6.27 -6.11
CA PRO A 106 6.38 5.34 -5.89
C PRO A 106 6.88 3.88 -5.89
N PRO A 107 6.19 2.97 -5.18
CA PRO A 107 6.55 1.55 -5.17
C PRO A 107 6.34 0.94 -6.56
N PRO A 108 7.18 0.01 -7.06
CA PRO A 108 7.06 -0.61 -8.40
C PRO A 108 5.66 -1.16 -8.74
N LEU A 109 5.33 -1.30 -10.03
CA LEU A 109 4.04 -1.86 -10.46
C LEU A 109 4.07 -3.38 -10.38
N ASP A 110 2.89 -3.99 -10.28
CA ASP A 110 2.69 -5.44 -10.26
C ASP A 110 3.40 -6.16 -9.08
N VAL A 111 3.68 -5.44 -7.99
CA VAL A 111 4.27 -6.03 -6.78
C VAL A 111 3.21 -6.32 -5.73
N PRO A 112 3.35 -7.43 -4.97
CA PRO A 112 2.45 -7.77 -3.87
C PRO A 112 2.34 -6.66 -2.83
N VAL A 113 1.09 -6.37 -2.45
CA VAL A 113 0.74 -5.44 -1.38
C VAL A 113 0.19 -6.24 -0.20
N TYR A 114 0.65 -5.89 1.00
CA TYR A 114 0.31 -6.56 2.24
C TYR A 114 -0.33 -5.58 3.22
N LEU A 115 -1.25 -6.08 4.05
CA LEU A 115 -1.85 -5.31 5.14
C LEU A 115 -0.90 -5.29 6.34
N LEU A 116 -0.58 -4.09 6.84
CA LEU A 116 0.15 -3.92 8.10
C LEU A 116 -0.83 -4.12 9.26
N ARG A 117 -0.68 -5.22 10.02
CA ARG A 117 -1.57 -5.52 11.16
C ARG A 117 -0.81 -6.20 12.30
N GLY A 118 -1.38 -6.12 13.50
CA GLY A 118 -0.84 -6.85 14.66
C GLY A 118 -0.95 -8.37 14.50
N GLY A 119 -0.01 -9.09 15.11
CA GLY A 119 0.00 -10.55 15.17
C GLY A 119 0.66 -11.27 13.99
N ASP A 120 1.29 -10.55 13.05
CA ASP A 120 2.21 -11.15 12.07
C ASP A 120 3.63 -10.58 12.21
N ASP A 121 4.62 -11.48 12.21
CA ASP A 121 6.02 -11.13 12.53
C ASP A 121 6.62 -10.03 11.65
N GLU A 122 6.23 -9.98 10.36
CA GLU A 122 6.74 -8.97 9.42
C GLU A 122 6.16 -7.59 9.74
N SER A 123 4.84 -7.51 9.97
CA SER A 123 4.19 -6.27 10.41
C SER A 123 4.69 -5.82 11.78
N GLU A 124 4.85 -6.73 12.74
CA GLU A 124 5.39 -6.41 14.07
C GLU A 124 6.83 -5.86 13.96
N SER A 125 7.65 -6.41 13.07
CA SER A 125 8.98 -5.88 12.80
C SER A 125 8.95 -4.46 12.21
N ILE A 126 8.08 -4.21 11.23
CA ILE A 126 7.88 -2.88 10.63
C ILE A 126 7.40 -1.88 11.69
N MET A 127 6.38 -2.24 12.46
CA MET A 127 5.81 -1.40 13.52
C MET A 127 6.85 -1.10 14.61
N SER A 128 7.68 -2.08 14.98
CA SER A 128 8.78 -1.87 15.92
C SER A 128 9.77 -0.82 15.40
N LEU A 129 10.15 -0.88 14.12
CA LEU A 129 11.04 0.12 13.51
C LEU A 129 10.44 1.54 13.55
N LEU A 130 9.14 1.68 13.29
CA LEU A 130 8.43 2.96 13.37
C LEU A 130 8.31 3.49 14.81
N SER A 131 8.18 2.59 15.79
CA SER A 131 8.06 2.95 17.21
C SER A 131 9.40 3.28 17.87
N SER A 132 10.48 2.67 17.39
CA SER A 132 11.82 2.93 17.88
C SER A 132 12.19 4.37 17.54
N LYS A 133 12.63 5.16 18.53
CA LYS A 133 12.94 6.59 18.39
C LYS A 133 13.63 6.83 17.05
N ILE A 134 12.92 7.44 16.10
CA ILE A 134 13.48 7.90 14.82
C ILE A 134 14.71 8.71 15.22
N PRO A 135 15.94 8.27 14.93
CA PRO A 135 17.10 9.08 15.22
C PRO A 135 16.89 10.35 14.40
N LYS A 136 16.71 11.48 15.09
CA LYS A 136 16.66 12.79 14.43
C LYS A 136 17.92 12.87 13.58
N SER A 137 17.78 12.88 12.26
CA SER A 137 18.83 13.42 11.42
C SER A 137 19.11 14.83 11.95
N GLU A 138 20.37 15.12 12.28
CA GLU A 138 20.77 16.43 12.81
C GLU A 138 20.55 17.59 11.82
N GLU A 139 20.00 17.33 10.62
CA GLU A 139 19.76 18.32 9.57
C GLU A 139 18.36 18.94 9.53
N ASP A 140 17.35 18.39 10.23
CA ASP A 140 15.96 18.90 10.17
C ASP A 140 15.48 19.65 11.44
N ALA A 141 16.40 20.09 12.30
CA ALA A 141 16.05 20.92 13.44
C ALA A 141 15.72 22.37 12.99
N VAL A 142 14.50 22.59 12.52
CA VAL A 142 13.93 23.94 12.36
C VAL A 142 13.95 24.63 13.74
N PRO A 143 14.69 25.73 13.92
CA PRO A 143 14.77 26.39 15.21
C PRO A 143 13.44 27.09 15.50
N TYR A 144 12.65 26.51 16.40
CA TYR A 144 11.49 27.19 16.96
C TYR A 144 12.00 28.30 17.91
N ARG A 145 12.05 29.55 17.42
CA ARG A 145 12.21 30.73 18.28
C ARG A 145 10.85 31.10 18.83
N VAL A 146 10.69 30.99 20.15
CA VAL A 146 9.58 31.63 20.86
C VAL A 146 10.03 33.07 21.16
N ALA A 147 9.19 34.02 20.74
CA ALA A 147 9.34 35.45 21.02
C ALA A 147 8.91 35.77 22.47
#